data_AF-A0A1C6HNN4-F1
#
_entry.id   AF-A0A1C6HNN4-F1
#
_cell.length_a   1.000
_cell.length_b   1.000
_cell.length_c   1.000
_cell.angle_alpha   90.00
_cell.angle_beta   90.00
_cell.angle_gamma   90.00
#
_symmetry.space_group_name_H-M   'P 1'
#
loop_
_entity.id
_entity.type
_entity.pdbx_description
1 polymer ?
#
loop_
_entity_poly.entity_id
_entity_poly.type
_entity_poly.pdbx_seq_one_letter_code
_entity_poly.pdbx_strand_id
1 'polypeptide(L)'
;MIYLNKDHGIKDKYEDSDWIKTPLVIFLNNTYDPLIKKEIMKEYGFEEIEKEVKKMCNLGEMIARENIEKGHSIGLEQGLVQGQKLERRKKNIELITNLMNSLSISFSKAVELLKVFEDEVLEIKKYFEA
;
A
#
# COMPACT_ATOMS: atom_id res chain seq x y z
N MET A 1 15.12 -13.25 18.18
CA MET A 1 16.09 -14.28 18.61
C MET A 1 15.42 -15.10 19.69
N ILE A 2 15.09 -16.36 19.43
CA ILE A 2 14.48 -17.23 20.44
C ILE A 2 15.59 -17.59 21.43
N TYR A 3 15.45 -17.19 22.69
CA TYR A 3 16.45 -17.45 23.72
C TYR A 3 16.35 -18.91 24.16
N LEU A 4 17.26 -19.74 23.66
CA LEU A 4 17.49 -21.08 24.20
C LEU A 4 18.29 -20.89 25.51
N ASN A 5 17.59 -21.04 26.63
CA ASN A 5 18.18 -21.02 27.96
C ASN A 5 19.32 -22.06 28.02
N LYS A 6 20.55 -21.59 28.28
CA LYS A 6 21.80 -22.35 28.09
C LYS A 6 22.07 -23.37 29.20
N ASP A 7 21.30 -23.35 30.29
CA ASP A 7 21.60 -24.11 31.50
C ASP A 7 20.87 -25.45 31.61
N HIS A 8 20.25 -25.93 30.54
CA HIS A 8 19.58 -27.23 30.52
C HIS A 8 20.16 -28.14 29.44
N GLY A 9 20.64 -29.33 29.86
CA GLY A 9 21.15 -30.35 28.95
C GLY A 9 20.12 -30.69 27.88
N ILE A 10 20.48 -30.44 26.62
CA ILE A 10 19.60 -30.67 25.46
C ILE A 10 19.12 -32.12 25.41
N LYS A 11 19.90 -33.09 25.93
CA LYS A 11 19.56 -34.52 25.88
C LYS A 11 18.37 -34.92 26.76
N ASP A 12 18.15 -34.29 27.92
CA ASP A 12 17.10 -34.70 28.86
C ASP A 12 15.72 -34.11 28.54
N LYS A 13 15.63 -33.14 27.60
CA LYS A 13 14.37 -32.51 27.19
C LYS A 13 13.60 -33.26 26.10
N TYR A 14 14.20 -34.27 25.48
CA TYR A 14 13.69 -34.85 24.23
C TYR A 14 13.47 -36.37 24.25
N GLU A 15 13.48 -37.02 25.42
CA GLU A 15 12.87 -38.35 25.54
C GLU A 15 11.33 -38.28 25.47
N ASP A 16 10.74 -37.15 25.89
CA ASP A 16 9.32 -36.80 25.66
C ASP A 16 9.09 -36.15 24.28
N SER A 17 10.05 -36.16 23.36
CA SER A 17 10.03 -35.30 22.17
C SER A 17 8.94 -35.62 21.14
N ASP A 18 8.27 -36.77 21.24
CA ASP A 18 7.28 -37.20 20.25
C ASP A 18 6.03 -36.32 20.25
N TRP A 19 5.65 -35.74 21.39
CA TRP A 19 4.42 -34.94 21.49
C TRP A 19 4.49 -33.61 20.74
N ILE A 20 5.68 -33.01 20.54
CA ILE A 20 5.85 -31.82 19.69
C ILE A 20 6.28 -32.21 18.28
N LYS A 21 7.20 -33.19 18.14
CA LYS A 21 7.79 -33.52 16.83
C LYS A 21 6.76 -34.08 15.86
N THR A 22 5.89 -34.99 16.32
CA THR A 22 4.91 -35.65 15.45
C THR A 22 3.91 -34.65 14.84
N PRO A 23 3.27 -33.76 15.62
CA PRO A 23 2.41 -32.71 15.08
C PRO A 23 3.13 -31.77 14.13
N LEU A 24 4.36 -31.37 14.44
CA LEU A 24 5.13 -30.48 13.57
C LEU A 24 5.47 -31.13 12.22
N VAL A 25 5.89 -32.40 12.23
CA VAL A 25 6.19 -33.14 10.99
C VAL A 25 4.95 -33.27 10.13
N ILE A 26 3.79 -33.59 10.72
CA ILE A 26 2.53 -33.74 9.99
C ILE A 26 2.03 -32.38 9.49
N PHE A 27 2.11 -31.34 10.32
CA PHE A 27 1.69 -29.99 9.96
C PHE A 27 2.51 -29.43 8.78
N LEU A 28 3.84 -29.57 8.85
CA LEU A 28 4.78 -29.08 7.84
C LEU A 28 4.82 -29.97 6.57
N ASN A 29 4.25 -31.17 6.62
CA ASN A 29 4.21 -32.04 5.45
C ASN A 29 3.09 -31.63 4.50
N ASN A 30 3.44 -31.14 3.31
CA ASN A 30 2.49 -30.64 2.31
C ASN A 30 1.66 -31.74 1.60
N THR A 31 1.96 -33.02 1.81
CA THR A 31 1.20 -34.12 1.20
C THR A 31 0.01 -34.59 2.04
N TYR A 32 -0.04 -34.23 3.32
CA TYR A 32 -1.14 -34.60 4.21
C TYR A 32 -2.36 -33.72 3.97
N ASP A 33 -3.55 -34.34 4.04
CA ASP A 33 -4.82 -33.65 3.90
C ASP A 33 -5.03 -32.59 5.00
N PRO A 34 -5.49 -31.37 4.65
CA PRO A 34 -5.68 -30.29 5.63
C PRO A 34 -6.66 -30.61 6.77
N LEU A 35 -7.69 -31.43 6.53
CA LEU A 35 -8.65 -31.81 7.58
C LEU A 35 -8.01 -32.76 8.58
N ILE A 36 -7.22 -33.73 8.10
CA ILE A 36 -6.46 -34.66 8.95
C ILE A 36 -5.45 -33.88 9.81
N LYS A 37 -4.76 -32.89 9.23
CA LYS A 37 -3.86 -32.01 10.00
C LYS A 37 -4.60 -31.28 11.12
N LYS A 38 -5.81 -30.79 10.85
CA LYS A 38 -6.62 -30.06 11.84
C LYS A 38 -7.08 -30.97 12.98
N GLU A 39 -7.47 -32.20 12.69
CA GLU A 39 -7.84 -33.19 13.72
C GLU A 39 -6.66 -33.51 14.64
N ILE A 40 -5.48 -33.75 14.05
CA ILE A 40 -4.24 -34.01 14.81
C ILE A 40 -3.83 -32.79 15.64
N MET A 41 -3.94 -31.57 15.11
CA MET A 41 -3.65 -30.37 15.90
C MET A 41 -4.56 -30.23 17.13
N LYS A 42 -5.83 -30.63 17.04
CA LYS A 42 -6.74 -30.66 18.20
C LYS A 42 -6.36 -31.75 19.19
N GLU A 43 -6.05 -32.96 18.72
CA GLU A 43 -5.64 -34.08 19.57
C GLU A 43 -4.43 -33.74 20.44
N TYR A 44 -3.49 -32.95 19.91
CA TYR A 44 -2.29 -32.52 20.64
C TYR A 44 -2.44 -31.16 21.35
N GLY A 45 -3.66 -30.61 21.46
CA GLY A 45 -3.95 -29.42 22.27
C GLY A 45 -3.41 -28.10 21.70
N PHE A 46 -3.24 -27.98 20.38
CA PHE A 46 -2.75 -26.75 19.73
C PHE A 46 -3.81 -25.65 19.58
N GLU A 47 -4.95 -25.74 20.26
CA GLU A 47 -6.07 -24.80 20.11
C GLU A 47 -5.68 -23.36 20.45
N GLU A 48 -4.80 -23.16 21.44
CA GLU A 48 -4.33 -21.82 21.81
C GLU A 48 -3.41 -21.25 20.74
N ILE A 49 -2.58 -22.08 20.11
CA ILE A 49 -1.74 -21.69 18.97
C ILE A 49 -2.62 -21.35 17.76
N GLU A 50 -3.68 -22.11 17.49
CA GLU A 50 -4.65 -21.80 16.43
C GLU A 50 -5.30 -20.42 16.66
N LYS A 51 -5.70 -20.10 17.91
CA LYS A 51 -6.25 -18.79 18.24
C LYS A 51 -5.25 -17.66 18.02
N GLU A 52 -4.01 -17.81 18.49
CA GLU A 52 -2.97 -16.79 18.34
C GLU A 52 -2.61 -16.58 16.86
N VAL A 53 -2.46 -17.65 16.08
CA VAL A 53 -2.23 -17.56 14.64
C VAL A 53 -3.40 -16.85 13.95
N LYS A 54 -4.65 -17.18 14.32
CA LYS A 54 -5.83 -16.51 13.77
C LYS A 54 -5.87 -15.02 14.07
N LYS A 55 -5.50 -14.60 15.29
CA LYS A 55 -5.36 -13.18 15.65
C LYS A 55 -4.30 -12.49 14.77
N MET A 56 -3.14 -13.12 14.57
CA MET A 56 -2.08 -12.58 13.70
C MET A 56 -2.54 -12.47 12.24
N CYS A 57 -3.23 -13.48 11.71
CA CYS A 57 -3.76 -13.44 10.34
C CYS A 57 -4.79 -12.32 10.16
N ASN A 58 -5.75 -12.18 11.09
CA ASN A 58 -6.75 -11.11 11.04
C ASN A 58 -6.10 -9.72 11.12
N LEU A 59 -5.08 -9.56 11.96
CA LEU A 59 -4.31 -8.33 12.06
C LEU A 59 -3.58 -8.02 10.73
N GLY A 60 -2.96 -9.03 10.12
CA GLY A 60 -2.31 -8.90 8.82
C GLY A 60 -3.29 -8.49 7.72
N GLU A 61 -4.48 -9.10 7.69
CA GLU A 61 -5.53 -8.75 6.73
C GLU A 61 -6.04 -7.32 6.93
N MET A 62 -6.24 -6.90 8.19
CA MET A 62 -6.64 -5.53 8.51
C MET A 62 -5.59 -4.51 8.03
N ILE A 63 -4.31 -4.76 8.31
CA ILE A 63 -3.20 -3.88 7.86
C ILE A 63 -3.13 -3.82 6.34
N ALA A 64 -3.29 -4.96 5.65
CA ALA A 64 -3.28 -5.00 4.19
C ALA A 64 -4.44 -4.17 3.61
N ARG A 65 -5.66 -4.33 4.13
CA ARG A 65 -6.84 -3.56 3.71
C ARG A 65 -6.67 -2.07 3.95
N GLU A 66 -6.21 -1.67 5.14
CA GLU A 66 -5.99 -0.26 5.46
C GLU A 66 -4.97 0.39 4.52
N ASN A 67 -3.88 -0.30 4.18
CA ASN A 67 -2.90 0.21 3.24
C ASN A 67 -3.45 0.33 1.81
N ILE A 68 -4.28 -0.63 1.37
CA ILE A 68 -4.96 -0.56 0.07
C ILE A 68 -5.92 0.63 0.04
N GLU A 69 -6.75 0.82 1.07
CA GLU A 69 -7.70 1.93 1.15
C GLU A 69 -6.99 3.29 1.19
N LYS A 70 -5.93 3.42 2.00
CA LYS A 70 -5.10 4.64 2.02
C LYS A 70 -4.48 4.90 0.65
N GLY A 71 -3.89 3.88 0.03
CA GLY A 71 -3.32 3.98 -1.31
C GLY A 71 -4.33 4.43 -2.36
N HIS A 72 -5.55 3.87 -2.34
CA HIS A 72 -6.64 4.30 -3.21
C HIS A 72 -7.06 5.75 -2.96
N SER A 73 -7.19 6.18 -1.70
CA SER A 73 -7.58 7.55 -1.38
C SER A 73 -6.54 8.57 -1.87
N ILE A 74 -5.25 8.28 -1.65
CA ILE A 74 -4.14 9.12 -2.10
C ILE A 74 -4.10 9.17 -3.62
N GLY A 75 -4.25 8.02 -4.29
CA GLY A 75 -4.27 7.95 -5.75
C GLY A 75 -5.42 8.74 -6.36
N LEU A 76 -6.62 8.66 -5.76
CA LEU A 76 -7.79 9.42 -6.21
C LEU A 76 -7.59 10.93 -6.03
N GLU A 77 -7.12 11.35 -4.85
CA GLU A 77 -6.86 12.78 -4.57
C GLU A 77 -5.81 13.35 -5.52
N GLN A 78 -4.69 12.65 -5.72
CA GLN A 78 -3.66 13.05 -6.68
C GLN A 78 -4.20 13.13 -8.10
N GLY A 79 -4.99 12.15 -8.52
CA GLY A 79 -5.63 12.14 -9.84
C GLY A 79 -6.57 13.33 -10.05
N LEU A 80 -7.38 13.67 -9.04
CA LEU A 80 -8.29 14.81 -9.07
C LEU A 80 -7.53 16.14 -9.15
N VAL A 81 -6.51 16.33 -8.30
CA VAL A 81 -5.68 17.56 -8.30
C VAL A 81 -4.97 17.73 -9.65
N GLN A 82 -4.40 16.66 -10.20
CA GLN A 82 -3.76 16.69 -11.51
C GLN A 82 -4.76 16.99 -12.64
N GLY A 83 -5.95 16.39 -12.60
CA GLY A 83 -7.04 16.65 -13.54
C GLY A 83 -7.49 18.10 -13.53
N GLN A 84 -7.71 18.68 -12.33
CA GLN A 84 -8.06 20.09 -12.17
C GLN A 84 -6.95 21.02 -12.66
N LYS A 85 -5.68 20.72 -12.37
CA LYS A 85 -4.54 21.50 -12.88
C LYS A 85 -4.51 21.46 -14.41
N LEU A 86 -4.71 20.31 -15.03
CA LEU A 86 -4.75 20.18 -16.48
C LEU A 86 -5.91 20.96 -17.11
N GLU A 87 -7.11 20.90 -16.53
CA GLU A 87 -8.26 21.65 -17.00
C GLU A 87 -8.05 23.17 -16.88
N ARG A 88 -7.51 23.64 -15.75
CA ARG A 88 -7.19 25.05 -15.54
C ARG A 88 -6.15 25.54 -16.55
N ARG A 89 -5.09 24.77 -16.80
CA ARG A 89 -4.09 25.10 -17.84
C ARG A 89 -4.73 25.26 -19.21
N LYS A 90 -5.60 24.32 -19.63
CA LYS A 90 -6.29 24.41 -20.93
C LYS A 90 -7.12 25.68 -21.04
N LYS A 91 -7.91 26.00 -20.00
CA LYS A 91 -8.70 27.24 -19.95
C LYS A 91 -7.81 28.49 -19.99
N ASN A 92 -6.71 28.49 -19.26
CA ASN A 92 -5.77 29.63 -19.26
C ASN A 92 -5.14 29.83 -20.64
N ILE A 93 -4.70 28.75 -21.31
CA ILE A 93 -4.15 28.83 -22.68
C ILE A 93 -5.18 29.43 -23.65
N GLU A 94 -6.43 28.97 -23.59
CA GLU A 94 -7.51 29.49 -24.42
C GLU A 94 -7.78 30.97 -24.16
N LEU A 95 -7.93 31.37 -22.89
CA LEU A 95 -8.16 32.75 -22.48
C LEU A 95 -7.02 33.68 -22.89
N ILE A 96 -5.77 33.26 -22.67
CA ILE A 96 -4.58 34.02 -23.08
C ILE A 96 -4.57 34.20 -24.60
N THR A 97 -4.79 33.12 -25.37
CA THR A 97 -4.80 33.16 -26.83
C THR A 97 -5.87 34.11 -27.36
N ASN A 98 -7.09 34.02 -26.81
CA ASN A 98 -8.19 34.90 -27.18
C ASN A 98 -7.87 36.36 -26.87
N LEU A 99 -7.34 36.65 -25.68
CA LEU A 99 -7.00 38.01 -25.27
C LEU A 99 -5.88 38.61 -26.13
N MET A 100 -4.84 37.82 -26.43
CA MET A 100 -3.75 38.21 -27.33
C MET A 100 -4.29 38.59 -28.71
N ASN A 101 -5.18 37.78 -29.28
CA ASN A 101 -5.74 38.02 -30.60
C ASN A 101 -6.72 39.20 -30.63
N SER A 102 -7.65 39.27 -29.67
CA SER A 102 -8.68 40.31 -29.64
C SER A 102 -8.12 41.70 -29.36
N LEU A 103 -7.09 41.80 -28.51
CA LEU A 103 -6.48 43.08 -28.13
C LEU A 103 -5.14 43.34 -28.80
N SER A 104 -4.63 42.41 -29.61
CA SER A 104 -3.30 42.48 -30.24
C SER A 104 -2.18 42.77 -29.23
N ILE A 105 -2.21 42.09 -28.08
CA ILE A 105 -1.24 42.24 -26.99
C ILE A 105 -0.26 41.07 -26.92
N SER A 106 0.89 41.28 -26.27
CA SER A 106 1.88 40.22 -26.05
C SER A 106 1.43 39.22 -24.98
N PHE A 107 1.99 38.00 -25.03
CA PHE A 107 1.76 36.96 -24.02
C PHE A 107 2.02 37.46 -22.60
N SER A 108 3.16 38.13 -22.36
CA SER A 108 3.51 38.68 -21.05
C SER A 108 2.46 39.64 -20.54
N LYS A 109 1.88 40.48 -21.42
CA LYS A 109 0.83 41.42 -21.01
C LYS A 109 -0.50 40.74 -20.76
N ALA A 110 -0.86 39.72 -21.55
CA ALA A 110 -2.06 38.92 -21.34
C ALA A 110 -2.03 38.17 -20.00
N VAL A 111 -0.88 37.55 -19.67
CA VAL A 111 -0.65 36.86 -18.39
C VAL A 111 -0.76 37.83 -17.20
N GLU A 112 -0.14 39.01 -17.30
CA GLU A 112 -0.22 40.05 -16.26
C GLU A 112 -1.67 40.49 -16.01
N LEU A 113 -2.44 40.73 -17.07
CA LEU A 113 -3.84 41.15 -16.99
C LEU A 113 -4.75 40.06 -16.40
N LEU A 114 -4.51 38.79 -16.78
CA LEU A 114 -5.27 37.64 -16.30
C LEU A 114 -4.83 37.16 -14.90
N LYS A 115 -3.74 37.72 -14.36
CA LYS A 115 -3.17 37.37 -13.04
C LYS A 115 -2.95 35.86 -12.88
N VAL A 116 -2.43 35.22 -13.93
CA VAL A 116 -2.09 33.79 -13.89
C VAL A 116 -0.94 33.57 -12.91
N PHE A 117 -1.01 32.52 -12.09
CA PHE A 117 0.03 32.20 -11.12
C PHE A 117 1.36 31.84 -11.80
N GLU A 118 2.48 32.28 -11.22
CA GLU A 118 3.82 32.11 -11.80
C GLU A 118 4.19 30.65 -12.09
N ASP A 119 3.77 29.71 -11.23
CA ASP A 119 4.01 28.28 -11.41
C ASP A 119 3.27 27.73 -12.64
N GLU A 120 2.05 28.20 -12.90
CA GLU A 120 1.28 27.86 -14.09
C GLU A 120 1.82 28.58 -15.34
N VAL A 121 2.32 29.81 -15.22
CA VAL A 121 2.90 30.57 -16.34
C VAL A 121 4.09 29.83 -16.95
N LEU A 122 5.01 29.29 -16.14
CA LEU A 122 6.18 28.58 -16.64
C LEU A 122 5.81 27.35 -17.49
N GLU A 123 4.75 26.65 -17.09
CA GLU A 123 4.24 25.48 -17.81
C GLU A 123 3.50 25.89 -19.08
N ILE A 124 2.69 26.95 -19.01
CA ILE A 124 1.91 27.47 -20.14
C ILE A 124 2.83 28.08 -21.21
N LYS A 125 3.89 28.78 -20.82
CA LYS A 125 4.83 29.45 -21.73
C LYS A 125 5.40 28.49 -22.78
N LYS A 126 5.66 27.24 -22.39
CA LYS A 126 6.13 26.17 -23.29
C LYS A 126 5.21 25.91 -24.49
N TYR A 127 3.90 26.17 -24.35
CA TYR A 127 2.93 26.00 -25.43
C TYR A 127 2.97 27.13 -26.47
N PHE A 128 3.52 28.30 -26.11
CA PHE A 128 3.60 29.47 -26.97
C PHE A 128 5.01 29.73 -27.52
N GLU A 129 6.01 28.99 -27.03
CA GLU A 129 7.41 29.02 -27.52
C GLU A 129 7.72 27.91 -28.54
N ALA A 130 6.75 27.03 -28.81
CA ALA A 130 6.83 25.98 -29.83
C ALA A 130 6.35 26.50 -31.20
#